data_AF-A0AA94F4V4-F1
#
_entry.id   AF-A0AA94F4V4-F1
#
_cell.length_a   1.000
_cell.length_b   1.000
_cell.length_c   1.000
_cell.angle_alpha   90.00
_cell.angle_beta   90.00
_cell.angle_gamma   90.00
#
_symmetry.space_group_name_H-M   'P 1'
#
loop_
_entity.id
_entity.type
_entity.pdbx_description
1 polymer ?
#
loop_
_entity_poly.entity_id
_entity_poly.type
_entity_poly.pdbx_seq_one_letter_code
_entity_poly.pdbx_strand_id
1 'polypeptide(L)'
;MKVNKTMTVRALLSAIVLLSFTTSCSKKSSTKDTSAATGWKINDPNGGFQYNSNFTKQETGPGLVLVEGGTFTMGKIQDDVMHDWNNTPSQQHVQSFYMDETEVTNIMYMEYLDWIKRVFPPTEENYKHIYNGALPDTLVWRNRLGYNETMTNNYLRHPAYSQYPVVGVNWLQATDFAKWRTNRVNESLLEREGYMKKGAKLVDVDANNSFDTEAYLVSPSTSFGGNEEIILQKQRGRSSAKKSQKGSTTNTDATASSDGPKNVYAQKTSGLLLPEYRLPTEAEWEYAAASDVGTREYNTYRGQKKYPWKGQYTRSGNRVTRGDQLANFKQGKGDYGGIAGWSDDNADITAPVKSYKPNDFGLYDMAGNVAEWVQDVYRPIVDDEANDFNYFRGNVYTKNKIDKEGKIVFITSETIKYDTLSNGKVIAVSKPGEIAQVPVDENETYLRQNFSRSNNIGFKDGDKQSSRFYNLNDDSGEDLKDKKRMYNSPLHKVSPDSTGNISRKFDKSDKRTTLVGDNVRVYKGGSWKDRAYWLDPASRRYLNQDLATDFIGFRCAMSRVGPKSDFKKTPRNKK
;
A
#
# COMPACT_ATOMS: atom_id res chain seq x y z
N MET A 1 -75.58 -48.55 -21.16
CA MET A 1 -74.42 -47.85 -21.75
C MET A 1 -73.16 -48.67 -21.55
N LYS A 2 -72.61 -49.27 -22.61
CA LYS A 2 -71.28 -49.90 -22.61
C LYS A 2 -70.24 -48.79 -22.68
N VAL A 3 -69.55 -48.52 -21.57
CA VAL A 3 -68.41 -47.59 -21.59
C VAL A 3 -67.27 -48.31 -22.32
N ASN A 4 -66.88 -47.78 -23.48
CA ASN A 4 -65.81 -48.32 -24.30
C ASN A 4 -64.50 -48.34 -23.52
N LYS A 5 -64.04 -49.54 -23.12
CA LYS A 5 -62.76 -49.77 -22.43
C LYS A 5 -61.55 -49.16 -23.16
N THR A 6 -61.67 -48.86 -24.46
CA THR A 6 -60.64 -48.20 -25.27
C THR A 6 -60.47 -46.70 -24.96
N MET A 7 -61.52 -46.01 -24.52
CA MET A 7 -61.42 -44.59 -24.14
C MET A 7 -60.74 -44.41 -22.78
N THR A 8 -61.02 -45.29 -21.82
CA THR A 8 -60.39 -45.25 -20.49
C THR A 8 -58.90 -45.60 -20.54
N VAL A 9 -58.49 -46.53 -21.42
CA VAL A 9 -57.07 -46.85 -21.62
C VAL A 9 -56.32 -45.71 -22.33
N ARG A 10 -56.95 -45.03 -23.31
CA ARG A 10 -56.35 -43.85 -23.95
C ARG A 10 -56.24 -42.66 -22.99
N ALA A 11 -57.21 -42.46 -22.10
CA ALA A 11 -57.15 -41.43 -21.05
C ALA A 11 -56.07 -41.73 -20.00
N LEU A 12 -55.87 -43.00 -19.62
CA LEU A 12 -54.79 -43.38 -18.71
C LEU A 12 -53.40 -43.27 -19.37
N LEU A 13 -53.26 -43.64 -20.65
CA LEU A 13 -51.99 -43.48 -21.37
C LEU A 13 -51.64 -42.01 -21.62
N SER A 14 -52.62 -41.15 -21.89
CA SER A 14 -52.39 -39.71 -22.02
C SER A 14 -52.07 -39.07 -20.67
N ALA A 15 -52.65 -39.53 -19.55
CA ALA A 15 -52.26 -39.11 -18.21
C ALA A 15 -50.84 -39.55 -17.82
N ILE A 16 -50.42 -40.76 -18.21
CA ILE A 16 -49.06 -41.26 -17.95
C ILE A 16 -48.02 -40.52 -18.83
N VAL A 17 -48.36 -40.18 -20.08
CA VAL A 17 -47.49 -39.40 -20.96
C VAL A 17 -47.39 -37.93 -20.49
N LEU A 18 -48.46 -37.35 -19.95
CA LEU A 18 -48.44 -36.02 -19.33
C LEU A 18 -47.66 -35.99 -18.00
N LEU A 19 -47.64 -37.08 -17.22
CA LEU A 19 -46.77 -37.19 -16.05
C LEU A 19 -45.28 -37.41 -16.42
N SER A 20 -44.97 -38.08 -17.53
CA SER A 20 -43.57 -38.33 -17.95
C SER A 20 -42.85 -37.10 -18.52
N PHE A 21 -43.56 -36.01 -18.87
CA PHE A 21 -42.95 -34.74 -19.29
C PHE A 21 -42.74 -33.73 -18.14
N THR A 22 -43.01 -34.12 -16.89
CA THR A 22 -42.75 -33.28 -15.70
C THR A 22 -41.50 -33.68 -14.91
N THR A 23 -40.60 -34.48 -15.50
CA THR A 23 -39.17 -34.40 -15.16
C THR A 23 -38.59 -33.10 -15.71
N SER A 24 -39.17 -31.98 -15.25
CA SER A 24 -38.46 -30.74 -15.14
C SER A 24 -37.19 -31.08 -14.37
N CYS A 25 -36.06 -31.08 -15.08
CA CYS A 25 -34.75 -31.01 -14.47
C CYS A 25 -34.78 -29.78 -13.56
N SER A 26 -35.22 -29.96 -12.32
CA SER A 26 -35.03 -29.02 -11.24
C SER A 26 -33.53 -28.77 -11.27
N LYS A 27 -33.13 -27.60 -11.77
CA LYS A 27 -31.76 -27.11 -11.62
C LYS A 27 -31.49 -27.25 -10.14
N LYS A 28 -30.74 -28.30 -9.74
CA LYS A 28 -30.35 -28.53 -8.36
C LYS A 28 -29.65 -27.24 -7.99
N SER A 29 -30.34 -26.41 -7.21
CA SER A 29 -29.78 -25.19 -6.67
C SER A 29 -28.47 -25.60 -6.01
N SER A 30 -27.36 -25.05 -6.47
CA SER A 30 -26.06 -25.20 -5.82
C SER A 30 -26.29 -25.04 -4.33
N THR A 31 -26.19 -26.13 -3.56
CA THR A 31 -26.32 -26.02 -2.12
C THR A 31 -25.13 -25.18 -1.66
N LYS A 32 -25.39 -24.14 -0.88
CA LYS A 32 -24.43 -23.09 -0.49
C LYS A 32 -23.10 -23.67 0.06
N ASP A 33 -23.17 -24.89 0.58
CA ASP A 33 -22.06 -25.60 1.22
C ASP A 33 -21.61 -26.85 0.42
N THR A 34 -21.83 -26.89 -0.90
CA THR A 34 -21.21 -27.88 -1.79
C THR A 34 -20.40 -27.20 -2.88
N SER A 35 -19.22 -27.73 -3.14
CA SER A 35 -18.34 -27.28 -4.21
C SER A 35 -19.01 -27.54 -5.55
N ALA A 36 -19.19 -26.48 -6.35
CA ALA A 36 -19.67 -26.63 -7.72
C ALA A 36 -18.65 -27.36 -8.63
N ALA A 37 -17.36 -27.32 -8.27
CA ALA A 37 -16.30 -27.94 -9.05
C ALA A 37 -16.19 -29.46 -8.80
N THR A 38 -16.40 -29.91 -7.56
CA THR A 38 -16.16 -31.31 -7.15
C THR A 38 -17.39 -32.00 -6.56
N GLY A 39 -18.46 -31.28 -6.25
CA GLY A 39 -19.64 -31.80 -5.56
C GLY A 39 -19.43 -32.08 -4.06
N TRP A 40 -18.22 -31.89 -3.54
CA TRP A 40 -17.90 -32.17 -2.13
C TRP A 40 -18.47 -31.10 -1.21
N LYS A 41 -18.84 -31.50 0.02
CA LYS A 41 -19.25 -30.52 1.03
C LYS A 41 -18.09 -29.60 1.37
N ILE A 42 -18.35 -28.30 1.31
CA ILE A 42 -17.47 -27.26 1.82
C ILE A 42 -17.77 -27.14 3.31
N ASN A 43 -16.72 -26.99 4.11
CA ASN A 43 -16.84 -26.86 5.56
C ASN A 43 -17.41 -28.08 6.30
N ASP A 44 -17.11 -29.30 5.84
CA ASP A 44 -17.56 -30.50 6.54
C ASP A 44 -16.91 -30.60 7.94
N PRO A 45 -17.69 -30.90 9.01
CA PRO A 45 -17.16 -31.08 10.37
C PRO A 45 -16.11 -32.19 10.48
N ASN A 46 -16.18 -33.20 9.61
CA ASN A 46 -15.25 -34.33 9.60
C ASN A 46 -13.93 -34.00 8.88
N GLY A 47 -13.79 -32.80 8.31
CA GLY A 47 -12.57 -32.34 7.63
C GLY A 47 -12.80 -31.92 6.17
N GLY A 48 -11.73 -31.89 5.37
CA GLY A 48 -11.81 -31.49 3.94
C GLY A 48 -11.69 -29.98 3.71
N PHE A 49 -12.04 -29.53 2.49
CA PHE A 49 -11.87 -28.13 2.05
C PHE A 49 -12.69 -27.16 2.90
N GLN A 50 -12.02 -26.13 3.42
CA GLN A 50 -12.59 -25.12 4.32
C GLN A 50 -12.51 -23.74 3.68
N TYR A 51 -13.60 -22.99 3.75
CA TYR A 51 -13.70 -21.66 3.16
C TYR A 51 -14.73 -20.79 3.92
N ASN A 52 -14.48 -19.49 4.02
CA ASN A 52 -15.45 -18.59 4.67
C ASN A 52 -16.69 -18.36 3.78
N SER A 53 -17.73 -19.18 3.95
CA SER A 53 -18.98 -19.08 3.19
C SER A 53 -19.89 -17.90 3.61
N ASN A 54 -19.53 -17.20 4.68
CA ASN A 54 -20.27 -16.03 5.19
C ASN A 54 -19.50 -14.71 4.98
N PHE A 55 -18.40 -14.72 4.21
CA PHE A 55 -17.68 -13.51 3.88
C PHE A 55 -18.56 -12.57 3.04
N THR A 56 -18.81 -11.37 3.55
CA THR A 56 -19.62 -10.36 2.86
C THR A 56 -18.77 -9.36 2.10
N LYS A 57 -17.79 -8.77 2.78
CA LYS A 57 -16.89 -7.74 2.24
C LYS A 57 -15.65 -7.59 3.10
N GLN A 58 -14.61 -7.03 2.51
CA GLN A 58 -13.40 -6.58 3.21
C GLN A 58 -13.76 -5.48 4.22
N GLU A 59 -13.23 -5.58 5.43
CA GLU A 59 -13.31 -4.52 6.43
C GLU A 59 -12.42 -3.34 6.04
N THR A 60 -12.87 -2.11 6.30
CA THR A 60 -12.07 -0.91 6.05
C THR A 60 -11.03 -0.76 7.16
N GLY A 61 -9.75 -0.66 6.78
CA GLY A 61 -8.67 -0.43 7.74
C GLY A 61 -8.77 0.94 8.43
N PRO A 62 -8.10 1.13 9.58
CA PRO A 62 -8.18 2.38 10.33
C PRO A 62 -7.69 3.59 9.52
N GLY A 63 -8.46 4.67 9.48
CA GLY A 63 -8.10 5.93 8.80
C GLY A 63 -8.20 5.91 7.27
N LEU A 64 -8.68 4.81 6.69
CA LEU A 64 -8.84 4.65 5.25
C LEU A 64 -10.24 5.03 4.77
N VAL A 65 -10.31 5.63 3.58
CA VAL A 65 -11.55 5.83 2.80
C VAL A 65 -11.54 5.01 1.53
N LEU A 66 -12.72 4.53 1.12
CA LEU A 66 -12.87 3.79 -0.14
C LEU A 66 -12.87 4.76 -1.33
N VAL A 67 -11.91 4.59 -2.22
CA VAL A 67 -11.88 5.22 -3.54
C VAL A 67 -12.46 4.22 -4.54
N GLU A 68 -13.70 4.45 -4.97
CA GLU A 68 -14.30 3.63 -6.04
C GLU A 68 -13.54 3.89 -7.34
N GLY A 69 -12.86 2.87 -7.84
CA GLY A 69 -12.04 2.96 -9.04
C GLY A 69 -12.86 3.18 -10.32
N GLY A 70 -12.19 3.61 -11.39
CA GLY A 70 -12.82 3.86 -12.67
C GLY A 70 -11.84 4.36 -13.71
N THR A 71 -12.35 4.66 -14.89
CA THR A 71 -11.56 5.31 -15.94
C THR A 71 -11.51 6.80 -15.69
N PHE A 72 -10.35 7.41 -15.93
CA PHE A 72 -10.13 8.86 -15.95
C PHE A 72 -9.04 9.22 -16.96
N THR A 73 -8.89 10.51 -17.25
CA THR A 73 -7.74 11.01 -18.00
C THR A 73 -6.67 11.41 -16.99
N MET A 74 -5.55 10.70 -16.98
CA MET A 74 -4.36 11.03 -16.21
C MET A 74 -3.49 11.98 -17.02
N GLY A 75 -2.80 12.90 -16.36
CA GLY A 75 -1.95 13.89 -17.00
C GLY A 75 -2.71 15.16 -17.36
N LYS A 76 -2.01 16.02 -18.08
CA LYS A 76 -2.33 17.45 -18.21
C LYS A 76 -3.50 17.72 -19.16
N ILE A 77 -4.43 18.56 -18.72
CA ILE A 77 -5.55 19.05 -19.55
C ILE A 77 -5.54 20.59 -19.72
N GLN A 78 -4.75 21.33 -18.92
CA GLN A 78 -4.65 22.81 -18.98
C GLN A 78 -3.20 23.32 -19.13
N ASP A 79 -2.99 24.62 -18.95
CA ASP A 79 -1.76 25.36 -19.25
C ASP A 79 -0.46 24.70 -18.76
N ASP A 80 0.51 24.64 -19.67
CA ASP A 80 1.90 24.33 -19.35
C ASP A 80 2.67 25.61 -19.08
N VAL A 81 2.92 25.93 -17.82
CA VAL A 81 3.81 27.05 -17.54
C VAL A 81 5.25 26.66 -17.82
N MET A 82 5.61 25.41 -17.55
CA MET A 82 7.00 24.93 -17.58
C MET A 82 7.39 24.35 -18.95
N HIS A 83 6.41 24.08 -19.82
CA HIS A 83 6.57 23.39 -21.11
C HIS A 83 7.23 22.00 -20.95
N ASP A 84 6.93 21.33 -19.83
CA ASP A 84 7.49 20.03 -19.50
C ASP A 84 6.79 18.92 -20.29
N TRP A 85 7.56 18.01 -20.91
CA TRP A 85 7.00 16.91 -21.70
C TRP A 85 6.66 15.67 -20.86
N ASN A 86 6.49 15.84 -19.54
CA ASN A 86 6.44 14.72 -18.60
C ASN A 86 5.04 14.32 -18.15
N ASN A 87 3.99 15.02 -18.57
CA ASN A 87 2.62 14.86 -18.10
C ASN A 87 1.60 14.73 -19.25
N THR A 88 2.01 14.10 -20.36
CA THR A 88 1.13 13.84 -21.51
C THR A 88 -0.17 13.15 -21.08
N PRO A 89 -1.35 13.70 -21.44
CA PRO A 89 -2.61 13.10 -21.04
C PRO A 89 -2.83 11.73 -21.67
N SER A 90 -3.22 10.74 -20.85
CA SER A 90 -3.55 9.37 -21.26
C SER A 90 -4.79 8.88 -20.52
N GLN A 91 -5.58 8.00 -21.16
CA GLN A 91 -6.69 7.35 -20.44
C GLN A 91 -6.16 6.19 -19.59
N GLN A 92 -6.54 6.20 -18.32
CA GLN A 92 -6.12 5.19 -17.35
C GLN A 92 -7.34 4.66 -16.60
N HIS A 93 -7.35 3.37 -16.31
CA HIS A 93 -8.34 2.72 -15.47
C HIS A 93 -7.73 2.34 -14.13
N VAL A 94 -8.33 2.82 -13.05
CA VAL A 94 -7.88 2.54 -11.69
C VAL A 94 -8.80 1.54 -11.01
N GLN A 95 -8.25 0.48 -10.42
CA GLN A 95 -9.05 -0.45 -9.59
C GLN A 95 -9.56 0.26 -8.35
N SER A 96 -10.60 -0.27 -7.70
CA SER A 96 -11.00 0.29 -6.42
C SER A 96 -9.94 -0.02 -5.37
N PHE A 97 -9.69 0.94 -4.50
CA PHE A 97 -8.69 0.82 -3.44
C PHE A 97 -9.12 1.67 -2.25
N TYR A 98 -8.40 1.51 -1.16
CA TYR A 98 -8.55 2.33 0.01
C TYR A 98 -7.36 3.27 0.11
N MET A 99 -7.57 4.51 0.53
CA MET A 99 -6.52 5.51 0.70
C MET A 99 -6.70 6.21 2.04
N ASP A 100 -5.60 6.61 2.67
CA ASP A 100 -5.67 7.40 3.88
C ASP A 100 -6.42 8.70 3.65
N GLU A 101 -7.34 9.00 4.57
CA GLU A 101 -8.14 10.22 4.57
C GLU A 101 -7.25 11.48 4.59
N THR A 102 -6.09 11.41 5.23
CA THR A 102 -5.12 12.51 5.41
C THR A 102 -3.69 12.04 5.12
N GLU A 103 -2.75 12.98 5.09
CA GLU A 103 -1.32 12.64 5.21
C GLU A 103 -1.04 11.95 6.55
N VAL A 104 0.04 11.16 6.59
CA VAL A 104 0.53 10.57 7.84
C VAL A 104 0.98 11.69 8.78
N THR A 105 0.46 11.68 9.99
CA THR A 105 0.73 12.72 10.99
C THR A 105 1.98 12.43 11.82
N ASN A 106 2.53 13.46 12.47
CA ASN A 106 3.65 13.31 13.39
C ASN A 106 3.34 12.31 14.52
N ILE A 107 2.11 12.28 15.07
CA ILE A 107 1.74 11.32 16.12
C ILE A 107 1.75 9.88 15.62
N MET A 108 1.25 9.62 14.40
CA MET A 108 1.30 8.29 13.78
C MET A 108 2.75 7.85 13.55
N TYR A 109 3.60 8.74 13.07
CA TYR A 109 5.01 8.42 12.87
C TYR A 109 5.77 8.25 14.19
N MET A 110 5.42 8.99 15.24
CA MET A 110 5.97 8.80 16.58
C MET A 110 5.57 7.45 17.19
N GLU A 111 4.34 6.97 16.95
CA GLU A 111 3.92 5.61 17.34
C GLU A 111 4.82 4.55 16.67
N TYR A 112 5.13 4.73 15.39
CA TYR A 112 6.07 3.88 14.67
C TYR A 112 7.47 3.90 15.30
N LEU A 113 8.01 5.09 15.59
CA LEU A 113 9.32 5.23 16.21
C LEU A 113 9.38 4.64 17.63
N ASP A 114 8.31 4.80 18.42
CA ASP A 114 8.20 4.22 19.75
C ASP A 114 8.21 2.68 19.67
N TRP A 115 7.44 2.11 18.74
CA TRP A 115 7.44 0.67 18.48
C TRP A 115 8.82 0.16 18.10
N ILE A 116 9.52 0.83 17.15
CA ILE A 116 10.88 0.42 16.76
C ILE A 116 11.81 0.47 17.97
N LYS A 117 11.77 1.55 18.76
CA LYS A 117 12.64 1.72 19.92
C LYS A 117 12.41 0.64 20.97
N ARG A 118 11.17 0.19 21.15
CA ARG A 118 10.80 -0.87 22.10
C ARG A 118 11.23 -2.25 21.62
N VAL A 119 11.01 -2.56 20.34
CA VAL A 119 11.27 -3.90 19.76
C VAL A 119 12.73 -4.08 19.38
N PHE A 120 13.37 -3.01 18.89
CA PHE A 120 14.75 -2.96 18.43
C PHE A 120 15.51 -1.84 19.17
N PRO A 121 15.87 -2.05 20.44
CA PRO A 121 16.47 -1.00 21.26
C PRO A 121 17.78 -0.48 20.67
N PRO A 122 17.95 0.84 20.52
CA PRO A 122 19.19 1.41 19.96
C PRO A 122 20.41 1.26 20.88
N THR A 123 20.20 0.81 22.12
CA THR A 123 21.24 0.43 23.07
C THR A 123 21.99 -0.83 22.65
N GLU A 124 21.37 -1.67 21.82
CA GLU A 124 22.00 -2.86 21.26
C GLU A 124 22.65 -2.52 19.90
N GLU A 125 23.95 -2.82 19.77
CA GLU A 125 24.71 -2.45 18.57
C GLU A 125 24.14 -3.07 17.29
N ASN A 126 23.57 -4.28 17.40
CA ASN A 126 22.93 -4.98 16.29
C ASN A 126 21.68 -4.27 15.75
N TYR A 127 21.03 -3.40 16.53
CA TYR A 127 19.75 -2.77 16.19
C TYR A 127 19.81 -1.25 16.09
N LYS A 128 20.89 -0.64 16.55
CA LYS A 128 21.16 0.80 16.51
C LYS A 128 20.81 1.45 15.17
N HIS A 129 21.16 0.80 14.06
CA HIS A 129 20.89 1.33 12.72
C HIS A 129 19.43 1.18 12.26
N ILE A 130 18.63 0.32 12.89
CA ILE A 130 17.18 0.20 12.61
C ILE A 130 16.47 1.47 13.08
N TYR A 131 16.66 1.86 14.36
CA TYR A 131 16.04 3.06 14.91
C TYR A 131 16.59 4.34 14.27
N ASN A 132 17.92 4.46 14.16
CA ASN A 132 18.55 5.65 13.55
C ASN A 132 18.19 5.79 12.07
N GLY A 133 18.01 4.68 11.35
CA GLY A 133 17.53 4.66 9.96
C GLY A 133 16.11 5.20 9.83
N ALA A 134 15.23 4.91 10.79
CA ALA A 134 13.84 5.35 10.80
C ALA A 134 13.65 6.83 11.20
N LEU A 135 14.57 7.44 11.96
CA LEU A 135 14.41 8.83 12.40
C LEU A 135 14.31 9.84 11.23
N PRO A 136 13.29 10.71 11.17
CA PRO A 136 13.22 11.79 10.20
C PRO A 136 14.42 12.74 10.33
N ASP A 137 14.87 13.31 9.21
CA ASP A 137 15.88 14.36 9.20
C ASP A 137 15.24 15.69 9.64
N THR A 138 15.54 16.13 10.86
CA THR A 138 15.03 17.40 11.40
C THR A 138 15.80 18.62 10.89
N LEU A 139 16.96 18.43 10.26
CA LEU A 139 17.79 19.52 9.75
C LEU A 139 17.24 20.10 8.44
N VAL A 140 16.27 19.43 7.81
CA VAL A 140 15.59 19.93 6.59
C VAL A 140 14.96 21.31 6.76
N TRP A 141 14.63 21.68 8.00
CA TRP A 141 14.06 22.99 8.35
C TRP A 141 15.08 24.14 8.32
N ARG A 142 16.38 23.83 8.42
CA ARG A 142 17.42 24.86 8.49
C ARG A 142 17.66 25.49 7.13
N ASN A 143 17.78 26.81 7.15
CA ASN A 143 18.18 27.61 6.00
C ASN A 143 19.37 28.50 6.42
N ARG A 144 20.37 28.66 5.54
CA ARG A 144 21.57 29.47 5.80
C ARG A 144 21.25 30.89 6.29
N LEU A 145 20.13 31.44 5.86
CA LEU A 145 19.68 32.80 6.17
C LEU A 145 18.23 32.83 6.72
N GLY A 146 17.72 31.72 7.25
CA GLY A 146 16.38 31.64 7.82
C GLY A 146 16.38 31.14 9.26
N TYR A 147 15.55 31.74 10.10
CA TYR A 147 15.43 31.34 11.51
C TYR A 147 14.27 30.36 11.70
N ASN A 148 14.58 29.06 11.65
CA ASN A 148 13.61 27.96 11.74
C ASN A 148 13.96 26.93 12.82
N GLU A 149 14.80 27.29 13.80
CA GLU A 149 15.25 26.35 14.85
C GLU A 149 14.08 25.78 15.68
N THR A 150 13.00 26.55 15.83
CA THR A 150 11.76 26.06 16.47
C THR A 150 11.21 24.82 15.78
N MET A 151 11.22 24.79 14.44
CA MET A 151 10.74 23.64 13.67
C MET A 151 11.70 22.44 13.80
N THR A 152 13.01 22.68 13.72
CA THR A 152 14.03 21.63 13.93
C THR A 152 13.89 20.94 15.29
N ASN A 153 13.62 21.69 16.35
CA ASN A 153 13.58 21.16 17.71
C ASN A 153 12.22 20.55 18.08
N ASN A 154 11.12 21.12 17.59
CA ASN A 154 9.79 20.82 18.10
C ASN A 154 8.87 20.09 17.12
N TYR A 155 9.04 20.23 15.80
CA TYR A 155 8.02 19.83 14.82
C TYR A 155 7.58 18.36 14.94
N LEU A 156 8.54 17.43 15.01
CA LEU A 156 8.23 16.01 15.10
C LEU A 156 7.67 15.59 16.47
N ARG A 157 8.13 16.23 17.57
CA ARG A 157 8.00 15.69 18.93
C ARG A 157 7.03 16.45 19.82
N HIS A 158 6.81 17.73 19.56
CA HIS A 158 6.03 18.58 20.43
C HIS A 158 4.52 18.32 20.21
N PRO A 159 3.71 18.18 21.27
CA PRO A 159 2.28 17.86 21.14
C PRO A 159 1.48 18.83 20.26
N ALA A 160 1.89 20.11 20.22
CA ALA A 160 1.27 21.12 19.35
C ALA A 160 1.31 20.75 17.86
N TYR A 161 2.33 20.01 17.42
CA TYR A 161 2.48 19.56 16.03
C TYR A 161 2.02 18.11 15.80
N SER A 162 1.36 17.49 16.79
CA SER A 162 0.99 16.06 16.73
C SER A 162 0.10 15.72 15.53
N GLN A 163 -0.83 16.60 15.16
CA GLN A 163 -1.77 16.44 14.04
C GLN A 163 -1.27 17.09 12.74
N TYR A 164 -0.01 17.49 12.66
CA TYR A 164 0.58 18.02 11.43
C TYR A 164 1.19 16.89 10.60
N PRO A 165 1.30 17.04 9.28
CA PRO A 165 1.90 16.02 8.42
C PRO A 165 3.36 15.80 8.78
N VAL A 166 3.80 14.54 8.79
CA VAL A 166 5.21 14.20 8.98
C VAL A 166 6.03 14.61 7.75
N VAL A 167 7.16 15.29 7.99
CA VAL A 167 8.14 15.68 6.96
C VAL A 167 9.55 15.34 7.44
N GLY A 168 10.57 15.56 6.60
CA GLY A 168 11.92 15.08 6.88
C GLY A 168 12.05 13.55 6.69
N VAL A 169 11.08 12.95 6.01
CA VAL A 169 11.05 11.52 5.69
C VAL A 169 11.39 11.30 4.21
N ASN A 170 12.24 10.32 3.95
CA ASN A 170 12.52 9.88 2.58
C ASN A 170 11.56 8.76 2.16
N TRP A 171 11.62 8.37 0.89
CA TRP A 171 10.70 7.37 0.33
C TRP A 171 10.85 5.99 1.00
N LEU A 172 12.08 5.61 1.36
CA LEU A 172 12.37 4.34 2.03
C LEU A 172 11.75 4.29 3.43
N GLN A 173 11.83 5.40 4.18
CA GLN A 173 11.18 5.53 5.48
C GLN A 173 9.65 5.48 5.40
N ALA A 174 9.08 6.09 4.36
CA ALA A 174 7.64 6.09 4.12
C ALA A 174 7.11 4.68 3.77
N THR A 175 7.84 3.93 2.94
CA THR A 175 7.49 2.54 2.61
C THR A 175 7.64 1.60 3.81
N ASP A 176 8.67 1.79 4.63
CA ASP A 176 8.85 1.01 5.86
C ASP A 176 7.77 1.26 6.91
N PHE A 177 7.29 2.51 7.02
CA PHE A 177 6.12 2.83 7.83
C PHE A 177 4.88 2.07 7.36
N ALA A 178 4.64 2.00 6.05
CA ALA A 178 3.49 1.28 5.48
C ALA A 178 3.56 -0.23 5.77
N LYS A 179 4.74 -0.85 5.64
CA LYS A 179 4.97 -2.25 6.05
C LYS A 179 4.69 -2.46 7.54
N TRP A 180 5.23 -1.59 8.39
CA TRP A 180 4.97 -1.65 9.83
C TRP A 180 3.48 -1.56 10.14
N ARG A 181 2.76 -0.61 9.53
CA ARG A 181 1.32 -0.42 9.73
C ARG A 181 0.53 -1.67 9.31
N THR A 182 0.91 -2.32 8.22
CA THR A 182 0.33 -3.61 7.80
C THR A 182 0.40 -4.63 8.91
N ASN A 183 1.59 -4.82 9.47
CA ASN A 183 1.83 -5.78 10.55
C ASN A 183 1.02 -5.43 11.79
N ARG A 184 1.00 -4.17 12.24
CA ARG A 184 0.28 -3.76 13.45
C ARG A 184 -1.25 -3.88 13.33
N VAL A 185 -1.81 -3.52 12.17
CA VAL A 185 -3.25 -3.63 11.94
C VAL A 185 -3.68 -5.09 11.91
N ASN A 186 -2.97 -5.93 11.16
CA ASN A 186 -3.27 -7.36 11.07
C ASN A 186 -3.06 -8.09 12.41
N GLU A 187 -2.01 -7.74 13.16
CA GLU A 187 -1.79 -8.20 14.52
C GLU A 187 -2.98 -7.87 15.44
N SER A 188 -3.49 -6.63 15.38
CA SER A 188 -4.65 -6.24 16.16
C SER A 188 -5.94 -6.95 15.73
N LEU A 189 -6.08 -7.31 14.44
CA LEU A 189 -7.22 -8.09 13.95
C LEU A 189 -7.17 -9.54 14.45
N LEU A 190 -5.99 -10.16 14.42
CA LEU A 190 -5.79 -11.51 14.96
C LEU A 190 -6.10 -11.58 16.46
N GLU A 191 -5.65 -10.58 17.23
CA GLU A 191 -5.98 -10.46 18.65
C GLU A 191 -7.48 -10.29 18.88
N ARG A 192 -8.13 -9.39 18.12
CA ARG A 192 -9.57 -9.11 18.24
C ARG A 192 -10.43 -10.36 17.99
N GLU A 193 -10.05 -11.20 17.02
CA GLU A 193 -10.78 -12.42 16.67
C GLU A 193 -10.39 -13.67 17.50
N GLY A 194 -9.40 -13.52 18.39
CA GLY A 194 -8.94 -14.56 19.31
C GLY A 194 -7.97 -15.58 18.69
N TYR A 195 -7.26 -15.19 17.62
CA TYR A 195 -6.13 -15.94 17.05
C TYR A 195 -4.79 -15.57 17.70
N MET A 196 -4.79 -14.61 18.62
CA MET A 196 -3.62 -14.18 19.36
C MET A 196 -3.98 -13.92 20.83
N LYS A 197 -3.03 -14.17 21.73
CA LYS A 197 -3.14 -13.84 23.15
C LYS A 197 -3.37 -12.34 23.34
N LYS A 198 -4.36 -12.00 24.17
CA LYS A 198 -4.69 -10.60 24.49
C LYS A 198 -3.51 -9.91 25.19
N GLY A 199 -3.11 -8.75 24.70
CA GLY A 199 -1.99 -7.96 25.22
C GLY A 199 -0.61 -8.37 24.70
N ALA A 200 -0.51 -9.43 23.88
CA ALA A 200 0.77 -9.93 23.39
C ALA A 200 1.56 -8.86 22.63
N LYS A 201 0.90 -8.05 21.79
CA LYS A 201 1.49 -6.95 21.01
C LYS A 201 2.22 -5.86 21.83
N LEU A 202 1.98 -5.81 23.14
CA LEU A 202 2.59 -4.85 24.06
C LEU A 202 3.63 -5.51 24.97
N VAL A 203 3.31 -6.67 25.56
CA VAL A 203 4.10 -7.27 26.64
C VAL A 203 5.08 -8.33 26.13
N ASP A 204 4.70 -9.08 25.10
CA ASP A 204 5.40 -10.29 24.65
C ASP A 204 6.19 -10.04 23.34
N VAL A 205 6.42 -8.78 22.96
CA VAL A 205 7.13 -8.41 21.71
C VAL A 205 8.56 -8.00 21.99
N ASP A 206 9.49 -8.68 21.35
CA ASP A 206 10.92 -8.36 21.28
C ASP A 206 11.43 -8.54 19.84
N ALA A 207 12.73 -8.29 19.62
CA ALA A 207 13.36 -8.38 18.30
C ALA A 207 13.24 -9.78 17.65
N ASN A 208 13.20 -10.86 18.44
CA ASN A 208 13.10 -12.23 17.94
C ASN A 208 11.64 -12.69 17.81
N ASN A 209 10.74 -12.09 18.58
CA ASN A 209 9.33 -12.44 18.70
C ASN A 209 8.43 -11.32 18.16
N SER A 210 8.80 -10.70 17.03
CA SER A 210 7.99 -9.67 16.39
C SER A 210 7.04 -10.27 15.34
N PHE A 211 5.85 -9.68 15.20
CA PHE A 211 4.87 -10.10 14.20
C PHE A 211 5.19 -9.54 12.82
N ASP A 212 5.18 -10.43 11.82
CA ASP A 212 5.13 -10.11 10.41
C ASP A 212 3.98 -10.85 9.71
N THR A 213 3.23 -10.13 8.87
CA THR A 213 2.01 -10.63 8.24
C THR A 213 2.32 -11.73 7.24
N GLU A 214 3.35 -11.57 6.40
CA GLU A 214 3.71 -12.57 5.40
C GLU A 214 4.37 -13.80 6.06
N ALA A 215 5.22 -13.60 7.07
CA ALA A 215 5.71 -14.68 7.94
C ALA A 215 4.58 -15.54 8.50
N TYR A 216 3.56 -14.90 9.06
CA TYR A 216 2.37 -15.56 9.61
C TYR A 216 1.55 -16.30 8.56
N LEU A 217 1.36 -15.71 7.39
CA LEU A 217 0.58 -16.32 6.32
C LEU A 217 1.24 -17.56 5.74
N VAL A 218 2.57 -17.58 5.67
CA VAL A 218 3.29 -18.72 5.08
C VAL A 218 3.58 -19.80 6.12
N SER A 219 3.97 -19.41 7.34
CA SER A 219 4.18 -20.36 8.44
C SER A 219 3.64 -19.80 9.77
N PRO A 220 2.34 -19.99 10.05
CA PRO A 220 1.72 -19.48 11.27
C PRO A 220 2.39 -20.01 12.55
N SER A 221 2.82 -21.28 12.55
CA SER A 221 3.40 -21.93 13.73
C SER A 221 4.80 -21.43 14.09
N THR A 222 5.55 -20.88 13.14
CA THR A 222 6.89 -20.33 13.41
C THR A 222 6.89 -18.82 13.58
N SER A 223 5.73 -18.17 13.45
CA SER A 223 5.61 -16.74 13.69
C SER A 223 5.73 -16.44 15.19
N PHE A 224 6.10 -15.20 15.55
CA PHE A 224 6.44 -14.85 16.95
C PHE A 224 7.51 -15.78 17.56
N GLY A 225 8.57 -16.07 16.80
CA GLY A 225 9.64 -16.99 17.24
C GLY A 225 9.18 -18.42 17.51
N GLY A 226 7.99 -18.81 17.03
CA GLY A 226 7.40 -20.13 17.26
C GLY A 226 6.66 -20.27 18.59
N ASN A 227 6.30 -19.17 19.24
CA ASN A 227 5.58 -19.21 20.50
C ASN A 227 4.08 -19.51 20.31
N GLU A 228 3.73 -20.78 20.48
CA GLU A 228 2.35 -21.29 20.39
C GLU A 228 1.42 -20.75 21.49
N GLU A 229 1.94 -20.19 22.59
CA GLU A 229 1.12 -19.53 23.61
C GLU A 229 0.62 -18.16 23.15
N ILE A 230 1.35 -17.52 22.23
CA ILE A 230 0.98 -16.21 21.67
C ILE A 230 0.01 -16.40 20.51
N ILE A 231 0.35 -17.28 19.56
CA ILE A 231 -0.49 -17.53 18.39
C ILE A 231 -1.45 -18.67 18.72
N LEU A 232 -2.69 -18.29 18.97
CA LEU A 232 -3.72 -19.22 19.41
C LEU A 232 -4.38 -19.87 18.21
N GLN A 233 -4.43 -21.19 18.27
CA GLN A 233 -5.28 -21.95 17.36
C GLN A 233 -6.70 -21.98 17.91
N LYS A 234 -7.68 -21.50 17.14
CA LYS A 234 -9.07 -21.48 17.61
C LYS A 234 -9.69 -22.87 17.50
N GLN A 235 -10.32 -23.34 18.59
CA GLN A 235 -11.12 -24.56 18.57
C GLN A 235 -12.35 -24.34 17.68
N ARG A 236 -12.57 -25.22 16.71
CA ARG A 236 -13.65 -25.06 15.73
C ARG A 236 -15.00 -25.38 16.36
N GLY A 237 -15.96 -24.45 16.24
CA GLY A 237 -17.38 -24.73 16.46
C GLY A 237 -17.83 -24.93 17.91
N ARG A 238 -17.86 -23.85 18.70
CA ARG A 238 -18.93 -23.59 19.68
C ARG A 238 -19.06 -22.08 19.81
N SER A 239 -20.21 -21.56 19.41
CA SER A 239 -20.68 -20.24 19.82
C SER A 239 -20.45 -20.06 21.32
N SER A 240 -19.97 -18.89 21.74
CA SER A 240 -19.68 -18.53 23.13
C SER A 240 -20.66 -19.14 24.13
N ALA A 241 -20.31 -20.28 24.73
CA ALA A 241 -20.96 -20.75 25.92
C ALA A 241 -20.35 -20.00 27.09
N LYS A 242 -21.18 -19.17 27.74
CA LYS A 242 -20.87 -18.47 29.00
C LYS A 242 -20.05 -19.36 29.93
N LYS A 243 -18.94 -18.84 30.44
CA LYS A 243 -18.21 -19.40 31.59
C LYS A 243 -19.20 -19.62 32.74
N SER A 244 -19.44 -20.88 33.09
CA SER A 244 -19.87 -21.26 34.44
C SER A 244 -18.71 -22.00 35.08
N GLN A 245 -18.06 -21.35 36.04
CA GLN A 245 -17.10 -22.00 36.92
C GLN A 245 -17.85 -22.92 37.88
N LYS A 246 -17.49 -24.20 37.90
CA LYS A 246 -17.37 -24.93 39.17
C LYS A 246 -16.38 -26.07 38.97
N GLY A 247 -15.34 -26.06 39.80
CA GLY A 247 -14.17 -26.90 39.65
C GLY A 247 -14.41 -28.38 39.97
N SER A 248 -13.49 -29.19 39.47
CA SER A 248 -13.02 -30.39 40.18
C SER A 248 -11.67 -30.78 39.59
N THR A 249 -10.66 -30.77 40.45
CA THR A 249 -9.37 -31.46 40.30
C THR A 249 -9.56 -32.96 40.12
N THR A 250 -8.84 -33.57 39.17
CA THR A 250 -8.13 -34.85 39.31
C THR A 250 -7.36 -35.18 38.03
N ASN A 251 -6.07 -35.51 38.19
CA ASN A 251 -5.21 -36.10 37.17
C ASN A 251 -5.65 -37.54 36.83
N THR A 252 -5.45 -37.95 35.57
CA THR A 252 -4.92 -39.27 35.17
C THR A 252 -4.58 -39.28 33.68
N ASP A 253 -3.41 -39.80 33.36
CA ASP A 253 -2.94 -40.17 32.02
C ASP A 253 -3.94 -41.07 31.28
N ALA A 254 -4.25 -40.74 30.03
CA ALA A 254 -4.77 -41.70 29.05
C ALA A 254 -4.46 -41.25 27.62
N THR A 255 -3.94 -42.22 26.87
CA THR A 255 -3.52 -42.30 25.48
C THR A 255 -4.43 -41.65 24.42
N ALA A 256 -3.78 -41.26 23.32
CA ALA A 256 -4.31 -40.62 22.13
C ALA A 256 -5.47 -41.38 21.43
N SER A 257 -6.46 -40.58 21.00
CA SER A 257 -7.04 -40.49 19.64
C SER A 257 -8.58 -40.57 19.58
N SER A 258 -9.17 -39.48 19.08
CA SER A 258 -10.44 -39.35 18.33
C SER A 258 -11.02 -37.93 18.49
N ASP A 259 -11.67 -37.31 17.53
CA ASP A 259 -11.48 -37.25 16.08
C ASP A 259 -12.23 -35.97 15.65
N GLY A 260 -11.65 -35.17 14.75
CA GLY A 260 -12.16 -33.86 14.33
C GLY A 260 -11.06 -32.80 14.29
N PRO A 261 -11.05 -31.86 13.32
CA PRO A 261 -9.96 -30.90 13.13
C PRO A 261 -9.85 -29.96 14.33
N LYS A 262 -8.95 -30.32 15.25
CA LYS A 262 -8.46 -29.50 16.34
C LYS A 262 -7.64 -28.40 15.69
N ASN A 263 -7.98 -27.15 16.03
CA ASN A 263 -7.08 -26.00 15.96
C ASN A 263 -6.69 -25.46 14.55
N VAL A 264 -7.22 -24.30 14.15
CA VAL A 264 -6.93 -23.66 12.85
C VAL A 264 -6.43 -22.23 13.03
N TYR A 265 -5.35 -21.89 12.33
CA TYR A 265 -4.84 -20.52 12.19
C TYR A 265 -5.68 -19.71 11.21
N ALA A 266 -5.75 -18.39 11.39
CA ALA A 266 -6.34 -17.52 10.37
C ALA A 266 -5.53 -17.60 9.06
N GLN A 267 -6.19 -17.89 7.96
CA GLN A 267 -5.60 -18.01 6.61
C GLN A 267 -6.11 -16.89 5.70
N LYS A 268 -5.49 -16.63 4.54
CA LYS A 268 -6.04 -15.69 3.54
C LYS A 268 -7.49 -16.02 3.17
N THR A 269 -7.83 -17.31 3.12
CA THR A 269 -9.18 -17.82 2.84
C THR A 269 -10.23 -17.47 3.90
N SER A 270 -9.81 -17.06 5.10
CA SER A 270 -10.73 -16.56 6.13
C SER A 270 -11.28 -15.16 5.80
N GLY A 271 -10.57 -14.39 4.98
CA GLY A 271 -10.90 -12.99 4.69
C GLY A 271 -10.70 -12.05 5.88
N LEU A 272 -10.05 -12.51 6.95
CA LEU A 272 -9.80 -11.70 8.16
C LEU A 272 -8.65 -10.70 7.98
N LEU A 273 -7.54 -11.17 7.42
CA LEU A 273 -6.34 -10.35 7.25
C LEU A 273 -6.52 -9.39 6.08
N LEU A 274 -6.15 -8.14 6.31
CA LEU A 274 -6.20 -7.09 5.31
C LEU A 274 -4.95 -7.15 4.40
N PRO A 275 -5.08 -6.75 3.13
CA PRO A 275 -3.94 -6.53 2.24
C PRO A 275 -2.94 -5.52 2.82
N GLU A 276 -1.73 -5.48 2.25
CA GLU A 276 -0.70 -4.55 2.69
C GLU A 276 -1.08 -3.08 2.48
N TYR A 277 -0.66 -2.24 3.42
CA TYR A 277 -0.52 -0.81 3.22
C TYR A 277 0.77 -0.56 2.43
N ARG A 278 0.67 0.33 1.45
CA ARG A 278 1.77 0.79 0.61
C ARG A 278 1.62 2.27 0.30
N LEU A 279 2.60 2.87 -0.34
CA LEU A 279 2.37 4.16 -0.99
C LEU A 279 1.40 3.95 -2.17
N PRO A 280 0.52 4.91 -2.48
CA PRO A 280 -0.31 4.86 -3.68
C PRO A 280 0.58 4.86 -4.92
N THR A 281 0.10 4.26 -6.01
CA THR A 281 0.71 4.50 -7.32
C THR A 281 0.41 5.93 -7.77
N GLU A 282 1.18 6.43 -8.72
CA GLU A 282 0.95 7.76 -9.29
C GLU A 282 -0.46 7.89 -9.89
N ALA A 283 -0.91 6.85 -10.61
CA ALA A 283 -2.24 6.81 -11.20
C ALA A 283 -3.35 6.78 -10.13
N GLU A 284 -3.16 6.00 -9.06
CA GLU A 284 -4.08 5.97 -7.91
C GLU A 284 -4.17 7.34 -7.22
N TRP A 285 -3.02 7.96 -6.95
CA TRP A 285 -2.95 9.26 -6.27
C TRP A 285 -3.65 10.35 -7.08
N GLU A 286 -3.36 10.43 -8.39
CA GLU A 286 -3.96 11.45 -9.25
C GLU A 286 -5.47 11.23 -9.44
N TYR A 287 -5.90 9.98 -9.63
CA TYR A 287 -7.32 9.64 -9.69
C TYR A 287 -8.08 10.06 -8.43
N ALA A 288 -7.50 9.73 -7.27
CA ALA A 288 -8.03 10.08 -5.97
C ALA A 288 -8.08 11.60 -5.75
N ALA A 289 -7.05 12.34 -6.17
CA ALA A 289 -6.99 13.79 -6.03
C ALA A 289 -7.99 14.50 -6.96
N ALA A 290 -7.98 14.18 -8.26
CA ALA A 290 -8.85 14.79 -9.26
C ALA A 290 -10.34 14.58 -8.92
N SER A 291 -10.70 13.38 -8.46
CA SER A 291 -12.04 13.05 -7.94
C SER A 291 -13.19 13.50 -8.86
N ASP A 292 -13.04 13.35 -10.18
CA ASP A 292 -14.01 13.83 -11.19
C ASP A 292 -15.40 13.17 -11.08
N VAL A 293 -15.54 12.15 -10.22
CA VAL A 293 -16.82 11.50 -9.92
C VAL A 293 -17.88 12.51 -9.46
N GLY A 294 -17.53 13.55 -8.70
CA GLY A 294 -18.50 14.58 -8.29
C GLY A 294 -18.86 15.61 -9.36
N THR A 295 -18.15 15.64 -10.49
CA THR A 295 -18.50 16.45 -11.68
C THR A 295 -19.09 15.61 -12.81
N ARG A 296 -19.33 14.31 -12.57
CA ARG A 296 -19.92 13.40 -13.55
C ARG A 296 -21.39 13.70 -13.77
N GLU A 297 -21.79 13.77 -15.04
CA GLU A 297 -23.19 13.68 -15.43
C GLU A 297 -23.44 12.37 -16.15
N TYR A 298 -24.31 11.55 -15.57
CA TYR A 298 -24.59 10.20 -16.03
C TYR A 298 -23.31 9.34 -16.15
N ASN A 299 -22.85 9.08 -17.38
CA ASN A 299 -21.66 8.27 -17.67
C ASN A 299 -20.49 9.11 -18.21
N THR A 300 -20.60 10.43 -18.20
CA THR A 300 -19.62 11.32 -18.83
C THR A 300 -19.11 12.33 -17.80
N TYR A 301 -17.79 12.48 -17.71
CA TYR A 301 -17.19 13.58 -16.95
C TYR A 301 -17.30 14.87 -17.76
N ARG A 302 -17.67 15.99 -17.13
CA ARG A 302 -17.75 17.31 -17.78
C ARG A 302 -16.37 17.97 -18.03
N GLY A 303 -15.34 17.16 -18.21
CA GLY A 303 -13.92 17.55 -18.15
C GLY A 303 -13.30 17.27 -16.77
N GLN A 304 -11.98 17.36 -16.71
CA GLN A 304 -11.20 17.18 -15.48
C GLN A 304 -11.14 18.49 -14.69
N LYS A 305 -11.19 18.39 -13.36
CA LYS A 305 -10.95 19.55 -12.49
C LYS A 305 -9.48 19.95 -12.51
N LYS A 306 -9.22 21.26 -12.39
CA LYS A 306 -7.85 21.79 -12.21
C LYS A 306 -7.28 21.48 -10.82
N TYR A 307 -8.16 21.49 -9.81
CA TYR A 307 -7.81 21.26 -8.41
C TYR A 307 -8.72 20.16 -7.84
N PRO A 308 -8.40 19.56 -6.68
CA PRO A 308 -9.25 18.54 -6.05
C PRO A 308 -10.67 18.99 -5.71
N TRP A 309 -10.95 20.30 -5.73
CA TRP A 309 -12.28 20.88 -5.50
C TRP A 309 -12.93 21.39 -6.79
N LYS A 310 -14.24 21.66 -6.70
CA LYS A 310 -15.00 22.23 -7.81
C LYS A 310 -14.61 23.70 -8.04
N GLY A 311 -14.16 24.00 -9.27
CA GLY A 311 -13.83 25.36 -9.71
C GLY A 311 -12.42 25.44 -10.30
N GLN A 312 -12.06 26.62 -10.81
CA GLN A 312 -10.72 26.88 -11.39
C GLN A 312 -9.84 27.77 -10.51
N TYR A 313 -10.36 28.25 -9.38
CA TYR A 313 -9.70 29.20 -8.50
C TYR A 313 -9.34 28.53 -7.17
N THR A 314 -8.28 29.01 -6.53
CA THR A 314 -7.86 28.55 -5.18
C THR A 314 -8.69 29.16 -4.06
N ARG A 315 -9.55 30.15 -4.38
CA ARG A 315 -10.37 30.87 -3.40
C ARG A 315 -11.82 30.42 -3.43
N SER A 316 -12.46 30.37 -2.27
CA SER A 316 -13.86 30.01 -2.17
C SER A 316 -14.79 31.08 -2.74
N GLY A 317 -15.78 30.65 -3.52
CA GLY A 317 -16.88 31.51 -3.98
C GLY A 317 -18.08 31.56 -3.02
N ASN A 318 -18.07 30.78 -1.94
CA ASN A 318 -19.19 30.71 -0.99
C ASN A 318 -19.33 32.02 -0.22
N ARG A 319 -20.57 32.48 0.00
CA ARG A 319 -20.85 33.79 0.61
C ARG A 319 -20.15 34.00 1.98
N VAL A 320 -20.06 32.95 2.80
CA VAL A 320 -19.51 33.02 4.17
C VAL A 320 -17.98 33.03 4.17
N THR A 321 -17.35 32.22 3.33
CA THR A 321 -15.89 32.04 3.28
C THR A 321 -15.30 32.70 2.04
N ARG A 322 -15.94 33.76 1.53
CA ARG A 322 -15.66 34.29 0.20
C ARG A 322 -14.25 34.88 0.17
N GLY A 323 -13.41 34.35 -0.71
CA GLY A 323 -12.02 34.78 -0.82
C GLY A 323 -11.05 33.94 -0.02
N ASP A 324 -11.49 33.11 0.92
CA ASP A 324 -10.61 32.22 1.69
C ASP A 324 -9.95 31.20 0.77
N GLN A 325 -8.68 30.88 1.05
CA GLN A 325 -7.97 29.84 0.32
C GLN A 325 -8.57 28.46 0.65
N LEU A 326 -8.57 27.56 -0.33
CA LEU A 326 -9.10 26.21 -0.23
C LEU A 326 -8.02 25.15 0.10
N ALA A 327 -6.78 25.61 0.27
CA ALA A 327 -5.60 24.80 0.50
C ALA A 327 -4.51 25.67 1.15
N ASN A 328 -3.58 25.01 1.84
CA ASN A 328 -2.35 25.64 2.34
C ASN A 328 -1.27 25.61 1.25
N PHE A 329 -0.84 26.78 0.77
CA PHE A 329 0.20 26.91 -0.26
C PHE A 329 0.80 28.31 -0.29
N LYS A 330 1.96 28.46 -0.92
CA LYS A 330 2.62 29.75 -1.05
C LYS A 330 1.88 30.69 -1.99
N GLN A 331 1.32 31.76 -1.43
CA GLN A 331 0.54 32.76 -2.18
C GLN A 331 1.44 33.69 -3.00
N GLY A 332 2.59 34.10 -2.44
CA GLY A 332 3.45 35.15 -3.00
C GLY A 332 4.91 35.10 -2.55
N LYS A 333 5.73 36.04 -3.03
CA LYS A 333 7.08 36.23 -2.48
C LYS A 333 6.94 36.88 -1.10
N GLY A 334 7.33 36.16 -0.05
CA GLY A 334 7.17 36.62 1.33
C GLY A 334 5.76 36.46 1.89
N ASP A 335 4.85 35.84 1.13
CA ASP A 335 3.47 35.62 1.53
C ASP A 335 3.19 34.11 1.50
N TYR A 336 3.17 33.51 2.69
CA TYR A 336 3.02 32.07 2.92
C TYR A 336 1.67 31.68 3.49
N GLY A 337 0.94 32.62 4.09
CA GLY A 337 -0.37 32.36 4.69
C GLY A 337 -1.39 33.47 4.47
N GLY A 338 -1.03 34.59 3.83
CA GLY A 338 -1.88 35.77 3.69
C GLY A 338 -1.68 36.80 4.82
N ILE A 339 -2.61 37.75 4.92
CA ILE A 339 -2.59 38.81 5.94
C ILE A 339 -3.34 38.33 7.17
N ALA A 340 -2.64 38.32 8.32
CA ALA A 340 -3.17 37.90 9.62
C ALA A 340 -4.56 38.49 9.92
N GLY A 341 -5.50 37.64 10.31
CA GLY A 341 -6.87 38.01 10.68
C GLY A 341 -7.81 38.40 9.53
N TRP A 342 -7.35 38.34 8.27
CA TRP A 342 -8.17 38.60 7.08
C TRP A 342 -8.16 37.44 6.09
N SER A 343 -7.14 37.37 5.24
CA SER A 343 -6.97 36.31 4.22
C SER A 343 -5.99 35.24 4.69
N ASP A 344 -5.87 35.09 6.01
CA ASP A 344 -5.01 34.13 6.67
C ASP A 344 -5.55 32.72 6.43
N ASP A 345 -4.74 31.86 5.82
CA ASP A 345 -5.06 30.43 5.68
C ASP A 345 -4.75 29.64 6.98
N ASN A 346 -4.39 30.36 8.05
CA ASN A 346 -4.07 29.90 9.40
C ASN A 346 -2.84 29.00 9.48
N ALA A 347 -1.93 29.07 8.50
CA ALA A 347 -0.70 28.30 8.49
C ALA A 347 0.47 29.07 7.87
N ASP A 348 1.54 29.31 8.63
CA ASP A 348 2.77 29.92 8.11
C ASP A 348 3.62 28.94 7.27
N ILE A 349 3.52 27.65 7.60
CA ILE A 349 4.26 26.56 6.98
C ILE A 349 3.27 25.44 6.74
N THR A 350 3.30 24.35 7.49
CA THR A 350 2.27 23.30 7.42
C THR A 350 1.07 23.69 8.28
N ALA A 351 -0.07 23.09 7.96
CA ALA A 351 -1.31 23.16 8.73
C ALA A 351 -1.57 21.78 9.37
N PRO A 352 -2.36 21.71 10.46
CA PRO A 352 -2.90 20.45 10.92
C PRO A 352 -3.67 19.76 9.78
N VAL A 353 -3.58 18.44 9.68
CA VAL A 353 -4.38 17.70 8.69
C VAL A 353 -5.87 17.94 8.91
N LYS A 354 -6.66 17.89 7.84
CA LYS A 354 -8.10 18.22 7.83
C LYS A 354 -8.44 19.68 8.14
N SER A 355 -7.50 20.61 7.91
CA SER A 355 -7.78 22.05 8.03
C SER A 355 -8.67 22.58 6.92
N TYR A 356 -8.60 21.98 5.73
CA TYR A 356 -9.42 22.36 4.57
C TYR A 356 -10.52 21.32 4.30
N LYS A 357 -11.40 21.62 3.35
CA LYS A 357 -12.50 20.70 3.01
C LYS A 357 -11.98 19.49 2.23
N PRO A 358 -12.56 18.29 2.45
CA PRO A 358 -12.21 17.13 1.67
C PRO A 358 -12.73 17.26 0.23
N ASN A 359 -12.13 16.47 -0.67
CA ASN A 359 -12.64 16.27 -2.02
C ASN A 359 -13.85 15.30 -2.04
N ASP A 360 -14.33 14.94 -3.23
CA ASP A 360 -15.56 14.14 -3.39
C ASP A 360 -15.44 12.70 -2.87
N PHE A 361 -14.21 12.19 -2.67
CA PHE A 361 -13.96 10.89 -2.04
C PHE A 361 -13.81 10.97 -0.52
N GLY A 362 -13.82 12.17 0.07
CA GLY A 362 -13.57 12.38 1.49
C GLY A 362 -12.08 12.52 1.83
N LEU A 363 -11.20 12.72 0.85
CA LEU A 363 -9.76 12.88 1.06
C LEU A 363 -9.43 14.35 1.32
N TYR A 364 -8.62 14.60 2.35
CA TYR A 364 -8.18 15.94 2.74
C TYR A 364 -6.79 16.23 2.21
N ASP A 365 -6.52 17.52 2.03
CA ASP A 365 -5.18 18.07 1.79
C ASP A 365 -4.46 17.49 0.54
N MET A 366 -5.22 16.92 -0.41
CA MET A 366 -4.67 16.38 -1.68
C MET A 366 -4.01 17.44 -2.56
N ALA A 367 -4.22 18.73 -2.26
CA ALA A 367 -3.56 19.84 -2.92
C ALA A 367 -3.13 20.85 -1.85
N GLY A 368 -1.83 20.92 -1.58
CA GLY A 368 -1.26 21.84 -0.60
C GLY A 368 -0.80 21.11 0.65
N ASN A 369 -0.47 21.89 1.68
CA ASN A 369 0.12 21.42 2.93
C ASN A 369 1.50 20.77 2.71
N VAL A 370 1.56 19.49 2.34
CA VAL A 370 2.80 18.82 1.93
C VAL A 370 2.57 18.11 0.59
N ALA A 371 3.61 18.10 -0.24
CA ALA A 371 3.62 17.19 -1.38
C ALA A 371 3.82 15.75 -0.89
N GLU A 372 3.47 14.75 -1.69
CA GLU A 372 3.39 13.36 -1.22
C GLU A 372 4.18 12.39 -2.08
N TRP A 373 4.99 11.56 -1.42
CA TRP A 373 5.64 10.42 -2.07
C TRP A 373 4.60 9.44 -2.62
N VAL A 374 4.79 9.02 -3.87
CA VAL A 374 4.07 7.89 -4.48
C VAL A 374 5.04 6.72 -4.72
N GLN A 375 4.52 5.55 -5.05
CA GLN A 375 5.33 4.33 -5.21
C GLN A 375 6.24 4.38 -6.46
N ASP A 376 5.83 5.13 -7.48
CA ASP A 376 6.40 5.12 -8.82
C ASP A 376 7.83 5.63 -8.93
N VAL A 377 8.59 5.00 -9.81
CA VAL A 377 9.88 5.47 -10.30
C VAL A 377 9.63 6.50 -11.40
N TYR A 378 10.26 7.66 -11.28
CA TYR A 378 10.08 8.74 -12.25
C TYR A 378 10.73 8.42 -13.60
N ARG A 379 9.96 8.63 -14.66
CA ARG A 379 10.44 8.74 -16.04
C ARG A 379 9.84 9.98 -16.68
N PRO A 380 10.60 10.71 -17.50
CA PRO A 380 10.06 11.82 -18.28
C PRO A 380 8.91 11.33 -19.16
N ILE A 381 9.10 10.24 -19.90
CA ILE A 381 8.06 9.70 -20.78
C ILE A 381 7.28 8.61 -20.04
N VAL A 382 5.96 8.77 -19.98
CA VAL A 382 5.03 7.72 -19.59
C VAL A 382 4.65 6.97 -20.86
N ASP A 383 4.90 5.66 -20.89
CA ASP A 383 4.53 4.78 -22.02
C ASP A 383 3.04 4.46 -21.90
N ASP A 384 2.21 5.25 -22.60
CA ASP A 384 0.75 5.14 -22.60
C ASP A 384 0.25 3.89 -23.34
N GLU A 385 1.06 3.32 -24.23
CA GLU A 385 0.77 2.05 -24.91
C GLU A 385 1.09 0.81 -24.06
N ALA A 386 1.89 0.95 -23.00
CA ALA A 386 2.32 -0.20 -22.20
C ALA A 386 1.21 -0.81 -21.33
N ASN A 387 0.42 0.01 -20.67
CA ASN A 387 -0.67 -0.44 -19.79
C ASN A 387 -1.65 0.71 -19.50
N ASP A 388 -2.93 0.50 -19.79
CA ASP A 388 -4.03 1.42 -19.50
C ASP A 388 -4.76 1.07 -18.19
N PHE A 389 -4.30 0.05 -17.47
CA PHE A 389 -4.89 -0.44 -16.23
C PHE A 389 -3.90 -0.34 -15.08
N ASN A 390 -4.10 0.64 -14.18
CA ASN A 390 -3.20 0.94 -13.07
C ASN A 390 -1.73 1.03 -13.52
N TYR A 391 -1.42 1.93 -14.47
CA TYR A 391 -0.03 2.13 -14.87
C TYR A 391 0.89 2.34 -13.66
N PHE A 392 1.98 1.59 -13.61
CA PHE A 392 2.93 1.61 -12.51
C PHE A 392 4.35 1.32 -12.98
N ARG A 393 5.32 2.11 -12.52
CA ARG A 393 6.76 1.85 -12.70
C ARG A 393 7.46 1.63 -11.37
N GLY A 394 8.17 0.51 -11.25
CA GLY A 394 8.90 0.15 -10.02
C GLY A 394 8.86 -1.33 -9.67
N ASN A 395 8.34 -2.18 -10.55
CA ASN A 395 8.19 -3.62 -10.30
C ASN A 395 9.53 -4.32 -10.08
N VAL A 396 9.67 -4.93 -8.90
CA VAL A 396 10.75 -5.85 -8.56
C VAL A 396 10.10 -7.12 -8.03
N TYR A 397 10.30 -8.23 -8.74
CA TYR A 397 9.70 -9.51 -8.38
C TYR A 397 10.71 -10.36 -7.60
N THR A 398 10.35 -10.71 -6.37
CA THR A 398 11.14 -11.58 -5.50
C THR A 398 10.34 -12.82 -5.10
N LYS A 399 11.06 -13.82 -4.59
CA LYS A 399 10.48 -15.04 -4.00
C LYS A 399 11.05 -15.26 -2.60
N ASN A 400 10.29 -15.98 -1.78
CA ASN A 400 10.75 -16.40 -0.46
C ASN A 400 11.99 -17.28 -0.59
N LYS A 401 13.00 -17.00 0.23
CA LYS A 401 14.21 -17.82 0.32
C LYS A 401 13.88 -19.11 1.07
N ILE A 402 14.13 -20.24 0.41
CA ILE A 402 13.94 -21.58 0.96
C ILE A 402 15.32 -22.21 1.16
N ASP A 403 15.54 -22.89 2.28
CA ASP A 403 16.76 -23.64 2.58
C ASP A 403 16.79 -25.00 1.84
N LYS A 404 17.85 -25.78 2.07
CA LYS A 404 18.04 -27.07 1.38
C LYS A 404 17.01 -28.11 1.84
N GLU A 405 16.47 -27.92 3.03
CA GLU A 405 15.49 -28.76 3.70
C GLU A 405 14.04 -28.41 3.30
N GLY A 406 13.83 -27.37 2.47
CA GLY A 406 12.52 -26.95 1.99
C GLY A 406 11.77 -26.01 2.94
N LYS A 407 12.44 -25.49 3.99
CA LYS A 407 11.88 -24.55 4.96
C LYS A 407 12.24 -23.12 4.60
N ILE A 408 11.37 -22.20 5.00
CA ILE A 408 11.55 -20.76 4.75
C ILE A 408 12.58 -20.17 5.70
N VAL A 409 13.44 -19.33 5.15
CA VAL A 409 14.49 -18.63 5.91
C VAL A 409 13.94 -17.30 6.43
N PHE A 410 13.91 -17.16 7.75
CA PHE A 410 13.60 -15.90 8.43
C PHE A 410 14.88 -15.08 8.65
N ILE A 411 14.72 -13.76 8.66
CA ILE A 411 15.79 -12.85 9.05
C ILE A 411 15.87 -12.84 10.57
N THR A 412 17.07 -13.06 11.08
CA THR A 412 17.43 -13.03 12.50
C THR A 412 18.31 -11.82 12.77
N SER A 413 18.58 -11.55 14.05
CA SER A 413 19.50 -10.48 14.48
C SER A 413 20.89 -10.55 13.84
N GLU A 414 21.38 -11.75 13.55
CA GLU A 414 22.69 -12.00 12.93
C GLU A 414 22.69 -11.84 11.40
N THR A 415 21.51 -11.93 10.76
CA THR A 415 21.37 -11.92 9.29
C THR A 415 20.75 -10.63 8.75
N ILE A 416 20.62 -9.61 9.60
CA ILE A 416 20.12 -8.29 9.20
C ILE A 416 21.02 -7.72 8.10
N LYS A 417 20.39 -7.29 7.00
CA LYS A 417 21.07 -6.61 5.92
C LYS A 417 20.93 -5.09 6.08
N TYR A 418 22.06 -4.41 6.20
CA TYR A 418 22.15 -2.96 6.18
C TYR A 418 22.57 -2.44 4.81
N ASP A 419 22.03 -1.29 4.43
CA ASP A 419 22.45 -0.53 3.25
C ASP A 419 22.81 0.90 3.65
N THR A 420 23.72 1.52 2.92
CA THR A 420 24.15 2.90 3.17
C THR A 420 23.67 3.80 2.04
N LEU A 421 22.76 4.71 2.39
CA LEU A 421 22.16 5.65 1.45
C LEU A 421 23.19 6.63 0.89
N SER A 422 22.84 7.29 -0.21
CA SER A 422 23.69 8.29 -0.87
C SER A 422 24.06 9.48 0.04
N ASN A 423 23.22 9.78 1.04
CA ASN A 423 23.47 10.80 2.06
C ASN A 423 24.37 10.31 3.23
N GLY A 424 24.75 9.03 3.22
CA GLY A 424 25.56 8.37 4.25
C GLY A 424 24.78 7.84 5.45
N LYS A 425 23.44 7.90 5.43
CA LYS A 425 22.61 7.28 6.46
C LYS A 425 22.58 5.76 6.24
N VAL A 426 22.83 4.99 7.29
CA VAL A 426 22.70 3.53 7.27
C VAL A 426 21.25 3.18 7.61
N ILE A 427 20.64 2.32 6.79
CA ILE A 427 19.27 1.83 6.97
C ILE A 427 19.24 0.31 6.95
N ALA A 428 18.30 -0.29 7.67
CA ALA A 428 18.02 -1.72 7.56
C ALA A 428 17.16 -1.97 6.32
N VAL A 429 17.61 -2.84 5.42
CA VAL A 429 16.83 -3.26 4.25
C VAL A 429 15.71 -4.22 4.65
N SER A 430 15.98 -5.01 5.69
CA SER A 430 15.07 -6.02 6.19
C SER A 430 15.23 -6.15 7.70
N LYS A 431 14.14 -6.47 8.40
CA LYS A 431 14.09 -6.50 9.86
C LYS A 431 14.00 -7.95 10.38
N PRO A 432 14.47 -8.22 11.61
CA PRO A 432 14.26 -9.53 12.23
C PRO A 432 12.77 -9.92 12.27
N GLY A 433 12.48 -11.18 11.97
CA GLY A 433 11.12 -11.72 11.86
C GLY A 433 10.53 -11.68 10.44
N GLU A 434 11.09 -10.87 9.53
CA GLU A 434 10.68 -10.86 8.12
C GLU A 434 11.19 -12.11 7.39
N ILE A 435 10.48 -12.53 6.33
CA ILE A 435 10.94 -13.60 5.43
C ILE A 435 12.07 -13.06 4.54
N ALA A 436 13.20 -13.77 4.48
CA ALA A 436 14.26 -13.43 3.55
C ALA A 436 13.78 -13.61 2.10
N GLN A 437 13.98 -12.58 1.27
CA GLN A 437 13.58 -12.58 -0.14
C GLN A 437 14.80 -12.72 -1.06
N VAL A 438 14.66 -13.47 -2.15
CA VAL A 438 15.66 -13.56 -3.23
C VAL A 438 15.04 -13.17 -4.58
N PRO A 439 15.84 -12.66 -5.54
CA PRO A 439 15.37 -12.44 -6.90
C PRO A 439 14.78 -13.72 -7.50
N VAL A 440 13.71 -13.59 -8.28
CA VAL A 440 13.23 -14.69 -9.13
C VAL A 440 14.30 -15.06 -10.17
N ASP A 441 14.44 -16.35 -10.44
CA ASP A 441 15.46 -16.92 -11.32
C ASP A 441 14.88 -17.41 -12.65
N GLU A 442 15.76 -17.94 -13.49
CA GLU A 442 15.42 -18.40 -14.83
C GLU A 442 14.38 -19.53 -14.82
N ASN A 443 14.32 -20.36 -13.78
CA ASN A 443 13.34 -21.44 -13.70
C ASN A 443 11.92 -20.87 -13.53
N GLU A 444 11.77 -19.75 -12.81
CA GLU A 444 10.47 -19.10 -12.70
C GLU A 444 10.11 -18.29 -13.94
N THR A 445 11.10 -17.72 -14.64
CA THR A 445 10.85 -16.91 -15.84
C THR A 445 10.85 -17.71 -17.14
N TYR A 446 11.21 -18.99 -17.10
CA TYR A 446 11.27 -19.85 -18.28
C TYR A 446 9.89 -19.93 -18.95
N LEU A 447 9.83 -19.52 -20.23
CA LEU A 447 8.61 -19.43 -21.05
C LEU A 447 7.50 -18.52 -20.49
N ARG A 448 7.82 -17.71 -19.49
CA ARG A 448 6.89 -16.74 -18.92
C ARG A 448 6.74 -15.55 -19.88
N GLN A 449 5.50 -15.25 -20.29
CA GLN A 449 5.23 -14.19 -21.27
C GLN A 449 5.10 -12.79 -20.64
N ASN A 450 4.76 -12.70 -19.35
CA ASN A 450 4.51 -11.41 -18.69
C ASN A 450 5.78 -10.71 -18.17
N PHE A 451 6.84 -11.44 -17.81
CA PHE A 451 8.16 -10.86 -17.49
C PHE A 451 9.29 -11.88 -17.59
N SER A 452 10.51 -11.40 -17.88
CA SER A 452 11.71 -12.21 -18.11
C SER A 452 12.83 -12.03 -17.08
N ARG A 453 12.69 -11.07 -16.15
CA ARG A 453 13.70 -10.76 -15.14
C ARG A 453 13.07 -10.31 -13.82
N SER A 454 13.83 -10.43 -12.73
CA SER A 454 13.38 -10.00 -11.39
C SER A 454 13.22 -8.49 -11.28
N ASN A 455 14.24 -7.71 -11.66
CA ASN A 455 14.21 -6.26 -11.59
C ASN A 455 13.71 -5.67 -12.92
N ASN A 456 12.53 -5.04 -12.90
CA ASN A 456 11.89 -4.44 -14.06
C ASN A 456 11.84 -2.90 -14.00
N ILE A 457 12.55 -2.27 -13.06
CA ILE A 457 12.57 -0.80 -12.91
C ILE A 457 13.03 -0.09 -14.21
N GLY A 458 14.03 -0.67 -14.88
CA GLY A 458 14.58 -0.16 -16.15
C GLY A 458 13.97 -0.79 -17.41
N PHE A 459 12.79 -1.42 -17.36
CA PHE A 459 12.13 -1.98 -18.55
C PHE A 459 11.90 -0.91 -19.61
N LYS A 460 12.35 -1.16 -20.85
CA LYS A 460 12.34 -0.24 -22.02
C LYS A 460 13.07 1.11 -21.88
N ASP A 461 13.81 1.35 -20.80
CA ASP A 461 14.52 2.64 -20.61
C ASP A 461 15.97 2.49 -20.11
N GLY A 462 16.32 1.33 -19.55
CA GLY A 462 17.63 1.08 -18.93
C GLY A 462 18.27 -0.25 -19.35
N ASP A 463 17.67 -0.96 -20.32
CA ASP A 463 18.27 -2.14 -20.90
C ASP A 463 19.35 -1.77 -21.94
N LYS A 464 20.16 -2.77 -22.33
CA LYS A 464 21.24 -2.58 -23.32
C LYS A 464 20.67 -1.98 -24.63
N GLN A 465 19.48 -2.40 -25.02
CA GLN A 465 18.80 -1.98 -26.26
C GLN A 465 18.34 -0.52 -26.24
N SER A 466 17.97 0.01 -25.08
CA SER A 466 17.55 1.41 -24.89
C SER A 466 18.73 2.34 -24.52
N SER A 467 19.94 1.79 -24.38
CA SER A 467 21.13 2.59 -24.09
C SER A 467 21.58 3.37 -25.33
N ARG A 468 21.92 4.65 -25.13
CA ARG A 468 22.53 5.50 -26.19
C ARG A 468 23.82 4.90 -26.76
N PHE A 469 24.48 4.00 -26.02
CA PHE A 469 25.71 3.32 -26.44
C PHE A 469 25.47 1.90 -26.95
N TYR A 470 24.24 1.58 -27.37
CA TYR A 470 23.94 0.28 -27.96
C TYR A 470 24.83 0.03 -29.18
N ASN A 471 25.70 -0.97 -29.08
CA ASN A 471 26.51 -1.47 -30.18
C ASN A 471 26.20 -2.96 -30.34
N LEU A 472 25.77 -3.35 -31.55
CA LEU A 472 25.44 -4.72 -31.92
C LEU A 472 26.65 -5.67 -31.80
N ASN A 473 27.87 -5.12 -31.86
CA ASN A 473 29.12 -5.90 -31.91
C ASN A 473 29.88 -6.00 -30.56
N ASP A 474 29.40 -5.38 -29.48
CA ASP A 474 30.05 -5.47 -28.16
C ASP A 474 29.44 -6.60 -27.32
N ASP A 475 30.03 -7.79 -27.40
CA ASP A 475 29.63 -9.02 -26.68
C ASP A 475 30.47 -9.27 -25.40
N SER A 476 31.20 -8.26 -24.92
CA SER A 476 32.02 -8.38 -23.71
C SER A 476 31.13 -8.39 -22.43
N GLY A 477 30.91 -9.62 -21.93
CA GLY A 477 30.01 -9.97 -20.84
C GLY A 477 30.39 -9.52 -19.43
N GLU A 478 31.56 -8.93 -19.19
CA GLU A 478 32.08 -8.80 -17.80
C GLU A 478 32.14 -7.37 -17.22
N ASP A 479 32.14 -6.29 -18.03
CA ASP A 479 32.17 -4.89 -17.53
C ASP A 479 30.79 -4.19 -17.49
N LEU A 480 29.71 -4.98 -17.45
CA LEU A 480 28.36 -4.54 -17.85
C LEU A 480 27.55 -3.75 -16.82
N LYS A 481 27.93 -3.67 -15.54
CA LYS A 481 27.15 -2.92 -14.53
C LYS A 481 27.24 -1.40 -14.71
N ASP A 482 28.39 -0.88 -15.13
CA ASP A 482 28.58 0.56 -15.36
C ASP A 482 28.11 1.04 -16.75
N LYS A 483 28.01 0.13 -17.74
CA LYS A 483 27.55 0.44 -19.11
C LYS A 483 26.01 0.43 -19.29
N LYS A 484 25.25 -0.19 -18.38
CA LYS A 484 23.76 -0.29 -18.40
C LYS A 484 23.05 0.76 -17.54
N ARG A 485 23.70 1.89 -17.23
CA ARG A 485 23.10 2.94 -16.40
C ARG A 485 22.01 3.67 -17.17
N MET A 486 20.83 3.77 -16.55
CA MET A 486 19.76 4.60 -17.10
C MET A 486 20.22 6.06 -17.22
N TYR A 487 20.13 6.60 -18.44
CA TYR A 487 20.44 7.97 -18.82
C TYR A 487 21.79 8.55 -18.32
N ASN A 488 22.77 7.71 -17.98
CA ASN A 488 24.08 8.17 -17.48
C ASN A 488 23.96 9.09 -16.23
N SER A 489 23.12 8.67 -15.27
CA SER A 489 22.96 9.34 -13.97
C SER A 489 24.20 9.20 -13.05
N PRO A 490 24.40 10.12 -12.09
CA PRO A 490 25.50 10.05 -11.11
C PRO A 490 25.50 8.76 -10.29
N LEU A 491 26.70 8.28 -9.94
CA LEU A 491 26.91 7.20 -8.97
C LEU A 491 27.60 7.72 -7.71
N HIS A 492 26.80 8.00 -6.69
CA HIS A 492 27.35 8.25 -5.35
C HIS A 492 27.69 6.89 -4.73
N LYS A 493 28.98 6.67 -4.44
CA LYS A 493 29.41 5.48 -3.69
C LYS A 493 29.69 5.91 -2.27
N VAL A 494 28.96 5.32 -1.33
CA VAL A 494 29.23 5.47 0.09
C VAL A 494 29.63 4.11 0.61
N SER A 495 30.87 4.01 1.10
CA SER A 495 31.40 2.77 1.67
C SER A 495 32.02 3.06 3.03
N PRO A 496 31.84 2.17 4.02
CA PRO A 496 32.64 2.25 5.24
C PRO A 496 34.10 1.94 4.88
N ASP A 497 35.02 2.80 5.31
CA ASP A 497 36.46 2.53 5.27
C ASP A 497 36.80 1.43 6.30
N SER A 498 38.00 0.86 6.22
CA SER A 498 38.50 -0.19 7.12
C SER A 498 38.51 0.17 8.62
N THR A 499 38.31 1.45 8.95
CA THR A 499 38.19 1.99 10.32
C THR A 499 36.74 2.26 10.74
N GLY A 500 35.75 1.91 9.92
CA GLY A 500 34.32 2.16 10.18
C GLY A 500 33.85 3.58 9.85
N ASN A 501 34.74 4.46 9.37
CA ASN A 501 34.39 5.81 8.93
C ASN A 501 33.71 5.78 7.55
N ILE A 502 32.69 6.61 7.36
CA ILE A 502 31.92 6.64 6.10
C ILE A 502 32.67 7.46 5.04
N SER A 503 33.23 6.78 4.03
CA SER A 503 33.86 7.41 2.88
C SER A 503 32.80 7.78 1.84
N ARG A 504 32.56 9.08 1.68
CA ARG A 504 31.62 9.62 0.69
C ARG A 504 32.35 9.92 -0.61
N LYS A 505 32.20 9.04 -1.61
CA LYS A 505 32.72 9.27 -2.96
C LYS A 505 31.60 9.82 -3.84
N PHE A 506 31.53 11.15 -3.87
CA PHE A 506 30.67 11.85 -4.82
C PHE A 506 31.15 11.62 -6.24
N ASP A 507 30.21 11.39 -7.15
CA ASP A 507 30.49 11.41 -8.57
C ASP A 507 30.82 12.85 -8.99
N LYS A 508 32.10 13.10 -9.29
CA LYS A 508 32.60 14.41 -9.76
C LYS A 508 32.70 14.48 -11.28
N SER A 509 32.09 13.54 -12.01
CA SER A 509 32.19 13.53 -13.46
C SER A 509 31.36 14.66 -14.08
N ASP A 510 32.02 15.55 -14.81
CA ASP A 510 31.35 16.61 -15.60
C ASP A 510 30.61 16.04 -16.84
N LYS A 511 30.71 14.73 -17.08
CA LYS A 511 30.10 14.06 -18.23
C LYS A 511 28.71 13.48 -17.92
N ARG A 512 28.16 13.71 -16.72
CA ARG A 512 26.81 13.26 -16.34
C ARG A 512 25.75 14.10 -17.01
N THR A 513 24.73 13.45 -17.55
CA THR A 513 23.74 14.08 -18.43
C THR A 513 22.40 14.31 -17.78
N THR A 514 22.06 13.58 -16.71
CA THR A 514 20.81 13.78 -15.96
C THR A 514 20.92 13.28 -14.53
N LEU A 515 20.04 13.76 -13.65
CA LEU A 515 19.86 13.23 -12.30
C LEU A 515 18.83 12.09 -12.24
N VAL A 516 18.15 11.79 -13.36
CA VAL A 516 17.11 10.76 -13.44
C VAL A 516 17.74 9.37 -13.57
N GLY A 517 17.44 8.49 -12.63
CA GLY A 517 17.86 7.08 -12.63
C GLY A 517 16.83 6.18 -11.95
N ASP A 518 17.21 4.95 -11.63
CA ASP A 518 16.30 3.93 -11.07
C ASP A 518 15.87 4.19 -9.62
N ASN A 519 16.62 5.03 -8.90
CA ASN A 519 16.33 5.41 -7.51
C ASN A 519 15.56 6.74 -7.40
N VAL A 520 15.13 7.31 -8.52
CA VAL A 520 14.39 8.58 -8.54
C VAL A 520 12.90 8.29 -8.50
N ARG A 521 12.21 8.84 -7.53
CA ARG A 521 10.79 8.57 -7.25
C ARG A 521 9.94 9.79 -7.57
N VAL A 522 8.70 9.52 -7.95
CA VAL A 522 7.69 10.55 -8.16
C VAL A 522 7.17 11.02 -6.80
N TYR A 523 6.90 12.32 -6.70
CA TYR A 523 6.03 12.87 -5.66
C TYR A 523 5.01 13.81 -6.30
N LYS A 524 3.82 13.88 -5.72
CA LYS A 524 2.63 14.53 -6.29
C LYS A 524 2.04 15.56 -5.34
N GLY A 525 1.21 16.45 -5.87
CA GLY A 525 0.61 17.55 -5.12
C GLY A 525 1.58 18.70 -4.83
N GLY A 526 1.02 19.82 -4.37
CA GLY A 526 1.75 21.00 -3.95
C GLY A 526 1.94 21.01 -2.44
N SER A 527 2.93 21.75 -1.96
CA SER A 527 3.19 21.98 -0.54
C SER A 527 2.97 23.45 -0.14
N TRP A 528 3.07 23.73 1.16
CA TRP A 528 3.15 25.07 1.73
C TRP A 528 4.24 25.96 1.08
N LYS A 529 5.26 25.35 0.46
CA LYS A 529 6.37 26.04 -0.20
C LYS A 529 6.09 26.36 -1.67
N ASP A 530 5.07 25.73 -2.24
CA ASP A 530 4.79 25.73 -3.67
C ASP A 530 3.71 26.73 -4.06
N ARG A 531 3.82 27.25 -5.29
CA ARG A 531 2.80 28.10 -5.90
C ARG A 531 1.61 27.26 -6.39
N ALA A 532 0.48 27.92 -6.59
CA ALA A 532 -0.78 27.33 -7.05
C ALA A 532 -0.71 26.44 -8.31
N TYR A 533 0.34 26.56 -9.12
CA TYR A 533 0.59 25.65 -10.26
C TYR A 533 0.75 24.19 -9.80
N TRP A 534 1.46 23.95 -8.70
CA TRP A 534 1.74 22.60 -8.21
C TRP A 534 0.59 21.96 -7.45
N LEU A 535 -0.48 22.72 -7.17
CA LEU A 535 -1.70 22.18 -6.60
C LEU A 535 -2.52 21.37 -7.60
N ASP A 536 -2.21 21.47 -8.89
CA ASP A 536 -2.81 20.66 -9.93
C ASP A 536 -2.36 19.19 -9.76
N PRO A 537 -3.31 18.23 -9.56
CA PRO A 537 -2.97 16.82 -9.44
C PRO A 537 -2.19 16.24 -10.63
N ALA A 538 -2.36 16.80 -11.83
CA ALA A 538 -1.67 16.36 -13.04
C ALA A 538 -0.18 16.74 -13.05
N SER A 539 0.24 17.68 -12.19
CA SER A 539 1.65 18.07 -12.10
C SER A 539 2.52 16.91 -11.59
N ARG A 540 3.72 16.76 -12.15
CA ARG A 540 4.66 15.69 -11.81
C ARG A 540 6.00 16.26 -11.40
N ARG A 541 6.51 15.79 -10.27
CA ARG A 541 7.86 16.12 -9.79
C ARG A 541 8.54 14.87 -9.28
N TYR A 542 9.85 14.97 -9.07
CA TYR A 542 10.66 13.85 -8.67
C TYR A 542 11.79 14.25 -7.76
N LEU A 543 12.21 13.30 -6.93
CA LEU A 543 13.35 13.44 -6.05
C LEU A 543 13.97 12.05 -5.84
N ASN A 544 15.27 12.01 -5.55
CA ASN A 544 15.94 10.76 -5.22
C ASN A 544 15.37 10.18 -3.92
N GLN A 545 15.09 8.87 -3.90
CA GLN A 545 14.45 8.16 -2.79
C GLN A 545 15.20 8.26 -1.45
N ASP A 546 16.49 8.57 -1.48
CA ASP A 546 17.36 8.68 -0.30
C ASP A 546 17.19 10.03 0.43
N LEU A 547 16.70 11.05 -0.28
CA LEU A 547 16.61 12.43 0.19
C LEU A 547 15.29 12.70 0.92
N ALA A 548 15.37 13.57 1.92
CA ALA A 548 14.23 14.07 2.69
C ALA A 548 14.13 15.59 2.57
N THR A 549 12.94 16.13 2.72
CA THR A 549 12.69 17.58 2.64
C THR A 549 11.70 18.05 3.70
N ASP A 550 11.60 19.35 3.90
CA ASP A 550 10.67 20.05 4.79
C ASP A 550 9.23 20.16 4.26
N PHE A 551 8.99 19.68 3.03
CA PHE A 551 7.72 19.88 2.33
C PHE A 551 7.15 18.63 1.66
N ILE A 552 7.84 17.48 1.75
CA ILE A 552 7.36 16.19 1.25
C ILE A 552 7.02 15.29 2.43
N GLY A 553 5.75 14.89 2.52
CA GLY A 553 5.22 13.85 3.38
C GLY A 553 4.76 12.65 2.57
N PHE A 554 3.81 11.89 3.10
CA PHE A 554 3.22 10.74 2.41
C PHE A 554 1.89 10.33 3.05
N ARG A 555 1.14 9.52 2.31
CA ARG A 555 -0.04 8.81 2.81
C ARG A 555 -0.03 7.37 2.31
N CYS A 556 -0.76 6.47 2.98
CA CYS A 556 -0.84 5.07 2.55
C CYS A 556 -2.09 4.80 1.70
N ALA A 557 -2.00 3.75 0.90
CA ALA A 557 -3.09 3.12 0.17
C ALA A 557 -3.06 1.61 0.39
N MET A 558 -4.21 0.97 0.18
CA MET A 558 -4.40 -0.47 0.30
C MET A 558 -5.31 -0.94 -0.83
N SER A 559 -4.90 -1.96 -1.57
CA SER A 559 -5.73 -2.53 -2.63
C SER A 559 -7.03 -3.11 -2.06
N ARG A 560 -8.15 -2.88 -2.74
CA ARG A 560 -9.42 -3.52 -2.37
C ARG A 560 -9.48 -4.93 -2.95
N VAL A 561 -9.87 -5.89 -2.12
CA VAL A 561 -10.16 -7.26 -2.55
C VAL A 561 -11.66 -7.47 -2.69
N GLY A 562 -12.06 -8.19 -3.73
CA GLY A 562 -13.46 -8.50 -4.02
C GLY A 562 -14.13 -7.50 -4.99
N PRO A 563 -15.43 -7.23 -4.83
CA PRO A 563 -16.20 -6.46 -5.81
C PRO A 563 -15.75 -4.99 -5.86
N LYS A 564 -15.86 -4.38 -7.04
CA LYS A 564 -15.53 -2.97 -7.29
C LYS A 564 -16.22 -2.00 -6.31
N SER A 565 -17.50 -2.19 -6.02
CA SER A 565 -18.28 -1.29 -5.17
C SER A 565 -19.11 -2.03 -4.12
N ASP A 566 -19.44 -1.34 -3.03
CA ASP A 566 -20.29 -1.87 -1.96
C ASP A 566 -21.79 -1.75 -2.28
N PHE A 567 -22.16 -0.89 -3.24
CA PHE A 567 -23.55 -0.60 -3.56
C PHE A 567 -24.04 -1.41 -4.77
N LYS A 568 -25.22 -2.02 -4.63
CA LYS A 568 -25.95 -2.54 -5.79
C LYS A 568 -26.41 -1.35 -6.63
N LYS A 569 -25.97 -1.27 -7.89
CA LYS A 569 -26.42 -0.24 -8.82
C LYS A 569 -27.96 -0.26 -8.89
N THR A 570 -28.60 0.87 -8.59
CA THR A 570 -30.03 1.03 -8.82
C THR A 570 -30.27 0.97 -10.32
N PRO A 571 -31.21 0.14 -10.82
CA PRO A 571 -31.53 0.09 -12.24
C PRO A 571 -31.90 1.50 -12.75
N ARG A 572 -31.33 1.90 -13.90
CA ARG A 572 -31.61 3.20 -14.51
C ARG A 572 -33.10 3.43 -14.76
N ASN A 573 -33.79 2.35 -15.14
CA ASN A 573 -35.25 2.31 -15.27
C ASN A 573 -35.73 1.18 -14.35
N LYS A 574 -36.69 1.47 -13.46
CA LYS A 574 -37.47 0.40 -12.82
C LYS A 574 -38.28 -0.28 -13.93
N LYS A 575 -38.20 -1.62 -13.98
CA LYS A 575 -39.00 -2.42 -14.91
C LYS A 575 -40.48 -2.22 -14.66
#